data_AF-A0A2U3Q721-F1
#
_entry.id   AF-A0A2U3Q721-F1
#
_cell.length_a   1.000
_cell.length_b   1.000
_cell.length_c   1.000
_cell.angle_alpha   90.00
_cell.angle_beta   90.00
_cell.angle_gamma   90.00
#
_symmetry.space_group_name_H-M   'P 1'
#
loop_
_entity.id
_entity.type
_entity.pdbx_description
1 polymer ?
#
loop_
_entity_poly.entity_id
_entity_poly.type
_entity_poly.pdbx_seq_one_letter_code
_entity_poly.pdbx_strand_id
1 'polypeptide(L)'
;MSDREMADRALPQSPDVATRRILVAVGGYLGFVALGMIAMFFYIKADAPTAFMPPVEHRFPQPSLQTSPQQDLAEILLKKRQSLSQYGWIDKSKGLARIPIDRAIDIVIARGERGYDPLEAPPAPAAQTTPGAQQ
;
A
#
# COMPACT_ATOMS: atom_id res chain seq x y z
N MET A 1 59.11 62.73 -16.66
CA MET A 1 59.14 61.39 -17.28
C MET A 1 59.51 60.43 -16.16
N SER A 2 58.59 60.01 -15.30
CA SER A 2 57.43 59.12 -15.52
C SER A 2 57.70 57.77 -14.85
N ASP A 3 58.01 57.77 -13.54
CA ASP A 3 58.21 56.53 -12.77
C ASP A 3 57.76 56.62 -11.30
N ARG A 4 57.20 57.75 -10.84
CA ARG A 4 56.80 57.94 -9.43
C ARG A 4 55.32 58.16 -9.17
N GLU A 5 54.47 58.18 -10.19
CA GLU A 5 53.01 58.33 -10.02
C GLU A 5 52.22 57.01 -10.16
N MET A 6 52.85 55.91 -10.62
CA MET A 6 52.14 54.63 -10.81
C MET A 6 52.16 53.71 -9.59
N ALA A 7 52.88 54.04 -8.52
CA ALA A 7 52.92 53.25 -7.29
C ALA A 7 51.72 53.52 -6.35
N ASP A 8 50.80 54.41 -6.76
CA ASP A 8 49.66 54.86 -5.94
C ASP A 8 48.35 54.12 -6.26
N ARG A 9 48.41 52.98 -6.95
CA ARG A 9 47.24 52.15 -7.26
C ARG A 9 47.38 50.74 -6.70
N ALA A 10 46.43 50.41 -5.83
CA ALA A 10 46.08 49.07 -5.33
C ALA A 10 46.77 48.58 -4.03
N LEU A 11 46.75 49.41 -2.98
CA LEU A 11 46.68 48.85 -1.63
C LEU A 11 45.20 48.50 -1.33
N PRO A 12 44.85 47.23 -1.07
CA PRO A 12 43.49 46.85 -0.69
C PRO A 12 43.12 47.59 0.60
N GLN A 13 42.14 48.50 0.53
CA GLN A 13 41.62 49.16 1.72
C GLN A 13 41.13 48.10 2.71
N SER A 14 41.62 48.17 3.95
CA SER A 14 41.10 47.39 5.07
C SER A 14 39.63 47.77 5.26
N PRO A 15 38.67 46.85 5.16
CA PRO A 15 37.26 47.18 5.32
C PRO A 15 36.99 47.76 6.71
N ASP A 16 36.70 49.06 6.81
CA ASP A 16 36.19 49.69 8.03
C ASP A 16 34.69 49.38 8.18
N VAL A 17 34.40 48.08 8.28
CA VAL A 17 33.08 47.54 8.59
C VAL A 17 33.32 46.41 9.57
N ALA A 18 33.41 46.78 10.85
CA ALA A 18 33.53 45.94 12.03
C ALA A 18 33.59 44.42 11.73
N THR A 19 34.72 43.96 11.16
CA THR A 19 34.88 42.58 10.68
C THR A 19 34.54 41.57 11.77
N ARG A 20 34.85 41.96 13.01
CA ARG A 20 34.48 41.25 14.23
C ARG A 20 32.97 41.04 14.39
N ARG A 21 32.14 42.04 14.10
CA ARG A 21 30.66 41.93 14.17
C ARG A 21 30.13 41.01 13.09
N ILE A 22 30.67 41.09 11.87
CA ILE A 22 30.30 40.19 10.77
C ILE A 22 30.69 38.75 11.11
N LEU A 23 31.89 38.53 11.63
CA LEU A 23 32.38 37.21 12.01
C LEU A 23 31.55 36.60 13.15
N VAL A 24 31.16 37.42 14.14
CA VAL A 24 30.23 37.00 15.20
C VAL A 24 28.84 36.69 14.65
N ALA A 25 28.33 37.50 13.72
CA ALA A 25 27.01 37.27 13.10
C ALA A 25 26.99 35.98 12.26
N VAL A 26 28.01 35.76 11.44
CA VAL A 26 28.16 34.54 10.62
C VAL A 26 28.37 33.33 11.52
N GLY A 27 29.24 33.43 12.53
CA GLY A 27 29.45 32.36 13.50
C GLY A 27 28.19 32.00 14.27
N GLY A 28 27.42 33.01 14.69
CA GLY A 28 26.14 32.83 15.37
C GLY A 28 25.09 32.17 14.47
N TYR A 29 24.99 32.59 13.22
CA TYR A 29 24.07 31.98 12.24
C TYR A 29 24.43 30.52 11.97
N LEU A 30 25.72 30.23 11.71
CA LEU A 30 26.19 28.86 11.52
C LEU A 30 25.96 27.99 12.76
N GLY A 31 26.17 28.56 13.94
CA GLY A 31 25.88 27.89 15.22
C GLY A 31 24.40 27.57 15.38
N PHE A 32 23.50 28.50 15.04
CA PHE A 32 22.06 28.29 15.10
C PHE A 32 21.60 27.20 14.11
N VAL A 33 22.11 27.23 12.88
CA VAL A 33 21.82 26.20 11.86
C VAL A 33 22.33 24.84 12.32
N ALA A 34 23.55 24.76 12.85
CA ALA A 34 24.12 23.53 13.37
C ALA A 34 23.33 23.00 14.57
N LEU A 35 22.90 23.87 15.49
CA LEU A 35 22.08 23.49 16.64
C LEU A 35 20.72 22.94 16.19
N GLY A 36 20.08 23.56 15.20
CA GLY A 36 18.83 23.08 14.61
C GLY A 36 18.99 21.73 13.92
N MET A 37 20.08 21.53 13.17
CA MET A 37 20.41 20.23 12.55
C MET A 37 20.66 19.15 13.60
N ILE A 38 21.37 19.46 14.69
CA ILE A 38 21.63 18.53 15.79
C ILE A 38 20.32 18.19 16.50
N ALA A 39 19.49 19.18 16.85
CA ALA A 39 18.19 18.96 17.48
C ALA A 39 17.26 18.13 16.59
N MET A 40 17.21 18.40 15.29
CA MET A 40 16.46 17.60 14.31
C MET A 40 17.02 16.17 14.21
N PHE A 41 18.33 16.00 14.21
CA PHE A 41 18.96 14.68 14.19
C PHE A 41 18.63 13.88 15.45
N PHE A 42 18.68 14.50 16.63
CA PHE A 42 18.28 13.88 17.88
C PHE A 42 16.78 13.60 17.94
N TYR A 43 15.92 14.49 17.44
CA TYR A 43 14.48 14.28 17.34
C TYR A 43 14.14 13.10 16.42
N ILE A 44 14.76 13.03 15.23
CA ILE A 44 14.59 11.89 14.34
C ILE A 44 15.14 10.61 14.99
N LYS A 45 16.26 10.63 15.71
CA LYS A 45 16.76 9.40 16.37
C LYS A 45 15.97 8.99 17.63
N ALA A 46 15.42 9.93 18.37
CA ALA A 46 14.65 9.68 19.58
C ALA A 46 13.21 9.26 19.26
N ASP A 47 12.62 9.87 18.24
CA ASP A 47 11.20 9.72 17.90
C ASP A 47 10.95 9.14 16.50
N ALA A 48 11.96 8.73 15.70
CA ALA A 48 11.71 8.11 14.39
C ALA A 48 10.71 6.97 14.56
N PRO A 49 9.46 7.15 14.12
CA PRO A 49 8.58 6.02 13.96
C PRO A 49 9.21 5.28 12.80
N THR A 50 9.56 4.01 13.00
CA THR A 50 9.89 3.04 11.95
C THR A 50 8.69 2.80 10.99
N ALA A 51 7.75 3.75 10.91
CA ALA A 51 6.52 3.73 10.13
C ALA A 51 6.76 3.93 8.62
N PHE A 52 7.92 4.40 8.21
CA PHE A 52 8.27 4.46 6.78
C PHE A 52 9.24 3.33 6.45
N MET A 53 8.65 2.18 6.16
CA MET A 53 9.23 0.97 5.55
C MET A 53 9.88 -0.01 6.54
N PRO A 54 9.14 -1.03 7.03
CA PRO A 54 9.77 -2.34 7.06
C PRO A 54 10.23 -2.64 5.63
N PRO A 55 11.51 -2.98 5.37
CA PRO A 55 11.84 -3.72 4.18
C PRO A 55 11.12 -5.05 4.35
N VAL A 56 9.87 -5.12 3.88
CA VAL A 56 9.31 -6.42 3.55
C VAL A 56 10.07 -6.82 2.31
N GLU A 57 11.26 -7.38 2.51
CA GLU A 57 11.79 -8.38 1.59
C GLU A 57 10.64 -9.37 1.43
N HIS A 58 9.79 -9.13 0.43
CA HIS A 58 8.97 -10.17 -0.16
C HIS A 58 9.98 -11.08 -0.86
N ARG A 59 10.73 -11.84 -0.06
CA ARG A 59 11.43 -13.01 -0.51
C ARG A 59 10.31 -13.98 -0.84
N PHE A 60 9.74 -13.82 -2.03
CA PHE A 60 8.81 -14.78 -2.58
C PHE A 60 9.49 -16.13 -2.38
N PRO A 61 8.86 -17.08 -1.65
CA PRO A 61 9.45 -18.39 -1.50
C PRO A 61 9.77 -18.89 -2.90
N GLN A 62 11.01 -19.33 -3.10
CA GLN A 62 11.43 -19.86 -4.40
C GLN A 62 10.40 -20.91 -4.80
N PRO A 63 9.92 -20.91 -6.06
CA PRO A 63 8.87 -21.81 -6.49
C PRO A 63 9.33 -23.25 -6.23
N SER A 64 8.82 -23.83 -5.15
CA SER A 64 9.10 -25.20 -4.76
C SER A 64 8.37 -26.09 -5.73
N LEU A 65 9.10 -26.97 -6.42
CA LEU A 65 8.49 -27.97 -7.29
C LEU A 65 7.56 -28.83 -6.44
N GLN A 66 6.28 -28.88 -6.81
CA GLN A 66 5.31 -29.76 -6.17
C GLN A 66 5.81 -31.21 -6.27
N THR A 67 6.02 -31.85 -5.13
CA THR A 67 6.67 -33.17 -5.05
C THR A 67 5.83 -34.29 -5.68
N SER A 68 4.51 -34.16 -5.63
CA SER A 68 3.55 -35.20 -6.02
C SER A 68 2.30 -34.63 -6.72
N PRO A 69 2.44 -33.96 -7.88
CA PRO A 69 1.34 -33.24 -8.53
C PRO A 69 0.14 -34.14 -8.88
N GLN A 70 0.37 -35.43 -9.16
CA GLN A 70 -0.70 -36.37 -9.49
C GLN A 70 -1.56 -36.74 -8.28
N GLN A 71 -0.95 -36.92 -7.10
CA GLN A 71 -1.68 -37.27 -5.87
C GLN A 71 -2.52 -36.08 -5.40
N ASP A 72 -1.92 -34.89 -5.38
CA ASP A 72 -2.60 -33.66 -5.00
C ASP A 72 -3.78 -33.36 -5.95
N LEU A 73 -3.61 -33.58 -7.25
CA LEU A 73 -4.69 -33.44 -8.22
C LEU A 73 -5.82 -34.44 -7.94
N ALA A 74 -5.50 -35.71 -7.67
CA ALA A 74 -6.50 -36.73 -7.36
C ALA A 74 -7.32 -36.36 -6.11
N GLU A 75 -6.68 -35.86 -5.06
CA GLU A 75 -7.37 -35.38 -3.86
C GLU A 75 -8.30 -34.20 -4.14
N ILE A 76 -7.85 -33.22 -4.93
CA ILE A 76 -8.66 -32.06 -5.32
C ILE A 76 -9.88 -32.53 -6.12
N LEU A 77 -9.68 -33.44 -7.08
CA LEU A 77 -10.77 -33.99 -7.89
C LEU A 77 -11.77 -34.76 -7.04
N LEU A 78 -11.30 -35.55 -6.07
CA LEU A 78 -12.15 -36.29 -5.15
C LEU A 78 -13.01 -35.35 -4.31
N LYS A 79 -12.41 -34.32 -3.69
CA LYS A 79 -13.12 -33.30 -2.88
C LYS A 79 -14.16 -32.56 -3.71
N LYS A 80 -13.81 -32.16 -4.94
CA LYS A 80 -14.75 -31.51 -5.87
C LYS A 80 -15.91 -32.44 -6.23
N ARG A 81 -15.63 -33.70 -6.58
CA ARG A 81 -16.66 -34.67 -6.94
C ARG A 81 -17.63 -34.93 -5.80
N GLN A 82 -17.13 -35.04 -4.57
CA GLN A 82 -17.99 -35.19 -3.38
C GLN A 82 -18.93 -33.99 -3.19
N SER A 83 -18.43 -32.76 -3.39
CA SER A 83 -19.28 -31.57 -3.27
C SER A 83 -20.39 -31.51 -4.33
N LEU A 84 -20.13 -32.03 -5.53
CA LEU A 84 -21.08 -32.05 -6.66
C LEU A 84 -22.10 -33.18 -6.57
N SER A 85 -21.77 -34.28 -5.90
CA SER A 85 -22.66 -35.46 -5.80
C SER A 85 -23.56 -35.44 -4.55
N GLN A 86 -23.35 -34.51 -3.62
CA GLN A 86 -24.03 -34.50 -2.33
C GLN A 86 -24.80 -33.20 -2.07
N TYR A 87 -25.93 -33.36 -1.40
CA TYR A 87 -26.66 -32.23 -0.83
C TYR A 87 -25.84 -31.53 0.24
N GLY A 88 -26.03 -30.22 0.36
CA GLY A 88 -25.39 -29.44 1.41
C GLY A 88 -26.05 -28.10 1.59
N TRP A 89 -25.82 -27.45 2.73
CA TRP A 89 -26.24 -26.07 2.93
C TRP A 89 -25.13 -25.13 2.47
N ILE A 90 -25.49 -24.09 1.72
CA ILE A 90 -24.59 -22.99 1.37
C ILE A 90 -24.77 -21.87 2.40
N ASP A 91 -26.01 -21.47 2.65
CA ASP A 91 -26.38 -20.50 3.67
C ASP A 91 -27.74 -20.89 4.26
N LYS A 92 -27.71 -21.48 5.46
CA LYS A 92 -28.94 -21.91 6.16
C LYS A 92 -29.84 -20.73 6.53
N SER A 93 -29.25 -19.57 6.84
CA SER A 93 -30.01 -18.39 7.27
C SER A 93 -30.84 -17.80 6.13
N LYS A 94 -30.33 -17.93 4.90
CA LYS A 94 -31.00 -17.48 3.67
C LYS A 94 -31.77 -18.60 2.96
N GLY A 95 -31.87 -19.79 3.56
CA GLY A 95 -32.51 -20.95 2.94
C GLY A 95 -31.81 -21.47 1.68
N LEU A 96 -30.53 -21.14 1.47
CA LEU A 96 -29.79 -21.50 0.27
C LEU A 96 -29.10 -22.86 0.43
N ALA A 97 -29.60 -23.87 -0.29
CA ALA A 97 -29.06 -25.22 -0.32
C ALA A 97 -28.42 -25.55 -1.68
N ARG A 98 -27.39 -26.39 -1.65
CA ARG A 98 -26.79 -27.05 -2.80
C ARG A 98 -27.47 -28.39 -3.03
N ILE A 99 -27.83 -28.64 -4.29
CA ILE A 99 -28.33 -29.93 -4.77
C ILE A 99 -27.24 -30.67 -5.56
N PRO A 100 -27.27 -32.01 -5.64
CA PRO A 100 -26.40 -32.78 -6.53
C PRO A 100 -26.55 -32.33 -7.99
N ILE A 101 -25.44 -32.35 -8.73
CA ILE A 101 -25.39 -31.85 -10.11
C ILE A 101 -26.35 -32.62 -11.04
N ASP A 102 -26.49 -33.93 -10.86
CA ASP A 102 -27.42 -34.74 -11.66
C ASP A 102 -28.87 -34.26 -11.49
N ARG A 103 -29.26 -33.91 -10.26
CA ARG A 103 -30.58 -33.35 -9.96
C ARG A 103 -30.75 -31.93 -10.50
N ALA A 104 -29.69 -31.13 -10.48
CA ALA A 104 -29.71 -29.81 -11.10
C ALA A 104 -29.96 -29.91 -12.61
N ILE A 105 -29.27 -30.84 -13.29
CA ILE A 105 -29.46 -31.12 -14.72
C ILE A 105 -30.90 -31.56 -14.98
N ASP A 106 -31.44 -32.50 -14.20
CA ASP A 106 -32.83 -32.96 -14.35
C ASP A 106 -33.84 -31.81 -14.24
N ILE A 107 -33.64 -30.89 -13.28
CA ILE A 107 -34.53 -29.74 -13.06
C ILE A 107 -34.45 -28.76 -14.23
N VAL A 108 -33.25 -28.50 -14.76
CA VAL A 108 -33.05 -27.61 -15.91
C VAL A 108 -33.70 -28.20 -17.15
N ILE A 109 -33.50 -29.49 -17.42
CA ILE A 109 -34.13 -30.20 -18.53
C ILE A 109 -35.65 -30.16 -18.40
N ALA A 110 -36.19 -30.43 -17.21
CA ALA A 110 -37.63 -30.42 -16.96
C ALA A 110 -38.28 -29.04 -17.18
N ARG A 111 -37.53 -27.96 -17.00
CA ARG A 111 -37.98 -26.58 -17.26
C ARG A 111 -37.92 -26.17 -18.73
N GLY A 112 -37.16 -26.89 -19.56
CA GLY A 112 -37.02 -26.61 -20.98
C GLY A 112 -36.47 -25.20 -21.25
N GLU A 113 -37.17 -24.41 -22.08
CA GLU A 113 -36.75 -23.06 -22.47
C GLU A 113 -36.61 -22.08 -21.29
N ARG A 114 -37.33 -22.32 -20.18
CA ARG A 114 -37.22 -21.53 -18.94
C ARG A 114 -36.21 -22.10 -17.95
N GLY A 115 -35.37 -23.04 -18.36
CA GLY A 115 -34.36 -23.67 -17.50
C GLY A 115 -33.32 -22.69 -16.95
N TYR A 116 -33.08 -21.60 -17.67
CA TYR A 116 -32.12 -20.56 -17.31
C TYR A 116 -32.76 -19.29 -16.73
N ASP A 117 -34.10 -19.24 -16.63
CA ASP A 117 -34.78 -18.10 -16.02
C ASP A 117 -34.42 -18.02 -14.53
N PRO A 118 -34.22 -16.81 -13.99
CA PRO A 118 -33.97 -16.62 -12.56
C PRO A 118 -35.04 -17.32 -11.71
N LEU A 119 -34.60 -18.17 -10.79
CA LEU A 119 -35.48 -18.86 -9.83
C LEU A 119 -36.21 -17.88 -8.92
N GLU A 120 -35.57 -16.74 -8.66
CA GLU A 120 -36.05 -15.65 -7.84
C GLU A 120 -35.66 -14.34 -8.54
N ALA A 121 -36.55 -13.35 -8.51
CA ALA A 121 -36.22 -12.03 -9.02
C ALA A 121 -34.98 -11.51 -8.25
N PRO A 122 -34.01 -10.85 -8.91
CA PRO A 122 -32.92 -10.21 -8.19
C PRO A 122 -33.52 -9.39 -7.05
N PRO A 123 -32.98 -9.45 -5.81
CA PRO A 123 -33.42 -8.52 -4.79
C PRO A 123 -33.32 -7.14 -5.42
N ALA A 124 -34.46 -6.44 -5.53
CA ALA A 124 -34.49 -5.06 -5.99
C ALA A 124 -33.34 -4.36 -5.26
N PRO A 125 -32.45 -3.65 -5.97
CA PRO A 125 -31.24 -3.10 -5.36
C PRO A 125 -31.70 -2.40 -4.10
N ALA A 126 -31.33 -2.97 -2.94
CA ALA A 126 -31.71 -2.44 -1.65
C ALA A 126 -31.38 -0.97 -1.76
N ALA A 127 -32.42 -0.12 -1.67
CA ALA A 127 -32.32 1.31 -1.85
C ALA A 127 -31.02 1.72 -1.18
N GLN A 128 -30.06 2.19 -1.98
CA GLN A 128 -28.78 2.62 -1.49
C GLN A 128 -29.13 3.68 -0.45
N THR A 129 -29.13 3.30 0.82
CA THR A 129 -29.25 4.25 1.92
C THR A 129 -27.93 4.95 1.90
N THR A 130 -27.83 5.94 1.01
CA THR A 130 -26.91 7.06 1.12
C THR A 130 -27.04 7.51 2.57
N PRO A 131 -26.04 7.25 3.43
CA PRO A 131 -26.06 7.86 4.75
C PRO A 131 -26.02 9.35 4.47
N GLY A 132 -27.09 10.02 4.90
CA GLY A 132 -27.26 11.44 4.71
C GLY A 132 -26.04 12.20 5.22
N ALA A 133 -25.83 13.34 4.58
CA ALA A 133 -25.19 14.49 5.17
C ALA A 133 -25.49 14.60 6.68
N GLN A 134 -24.44 14.45 7.49
CA GLN A 134 -24.31 15.01 8.83
C GLN A 134 -22.93 15.68 8.80
N GLN A 135 -22.87 16.97 8.44
CA GLN A 135 -22.95 18.13 9.36
C GLN A 135 -21.82 18.10 10.39
#